data_AF-A0A512U7E3-F1
#
_entry.id   AF-A0A512U7E3-F1
#
_cell.length_a   1.000
_cell.length_b   1.000
_cell.length_c   1.000
_cell.angle_alpha   90.00
_cell.angle_beta   90.00
_cell.angle_gamma   90.00
#
_symmetry.space_group_name_H-M   'P 1'
#
loop_
_entity.id
_entity.type
_entity.pdbx_description
1 polymer ?
#
loop_
_entity_poly.entity_id
_entity_poly.type
_entity_poly.pdbx_seq_one_letter_code
_entity_poly.pdbx_strand_id
1 'polypeptide(L)'
;MLEIEPSMEIVRLYLDQNGYREFKYLTALTLLYCRMVMSAGDFYSLYDEYITDYRKLRFRGKTPVISNGIPVHYQIKYMDEWIDDLAAAERVVDVKTPFMAIRSVYVERGEITEREYGAEASDDSKDPQSEEYVSDSD
;
A
#
# COMPACT_ATOMS: atom_id res chain seq x y z
N MET A 1 2.26 -5.80 19.20
CA MET A 1 1.33 -4.72 18.82
C MET A 1 -0.10 -5.04 19.19
N LEU A 2 -0.66 -6.19 18.82
CA LEU A 2 -2.05 -6.53 19.20
C LEU A 2 -2.29 -6.53 20.72
N GLU A 3 -1.34 -7.01 21.52
CA GLU A 3 -1.48 -7.04 22.98
C GLU A 3 -1.35 -5.65 23.64
N ILE A 4 -0.52 -4.78 23.09
CA ILE A 4 -0.23 -3.45 23.66
C ILE A 4 -1.15 -2.36 23.13
N GLU A 5 -1.96 -2.67 22.11
CA GLU A 5 -2.95 -1.78 21.48
C GLU A 5 -2.45 -0.33 21.33
N PRO A 6 -1.40 -0.09 20.52
CA PRO A 6 -0.84 1.25 20.39
C PRO A 6 -1.88 2.23 19.85
N SER A 7 -1.80 3.47 20.32
CA SER A 7 -2.65 4.55 19.80
C SER A 7 -2.40 4.78 18.30
N MET A 8 -3.40 5.33 17.61
CA MET A 8 -3.32 5.60 16.18
C MET A 8 -2.17 6.57 15.82
N GLU A 9 -1.80 7.47 16.74
CA GLU A 9 -0.65 8.37 16.57
C GLU A 9 0.67 7.60 16.46
N ILE A 10 0.85 6.58 17.31
CA ILE A 10 2.05 5.73 17.28
C ILE A 10 2.07 4.88 15.99
N VAL A 11 0.90 4.38 15.56
CA VAL A 11 0.77 3.64 14.30
C VAL A 11 1.20 4.50 13.12
N ARG A 12 0.69 5.74 13.03
CA ARG A 12 1.09 6.71 12.00
C ARG A 12 2.57 7.05 12.06
N LEU A 13 3.13 7.19 13.26
CA LEU A 13 4.56 7.41 13.46
C LEU A 13 5.41 6.25 12.91
N TYR A 14 4.97 4.99 13.08
CA TYR A 14 5.69 3.83 12.53
C TYR A 14 5.55 3.67 11.01
N LEU A 15 4.45 4.17 10.45
CA LEU A 15 4.17 4.22 9.02
C LEU A 15 5.03 5.28 8.31
N ASP A 16 5.02 6.51 8.81
CA ASP A 16 5.76 7.64 8.25
C ASP A 16 7.26 7.60 8.61
N GLN A 17 7.58 7.10 9.81
CA GLN A 17 8.94 7.03 10.34
C GLN A 17 9.63 8.40 10.37
N ASN A 18 8.88 9.44 10.73
CA ASN A 18 9.32 10.84 10.69
C ASN A 18 9.87 11.25 9.30
N GLY A 19 9.23 10.80 8.23
CA GLY A 19 9.61 11.08 6.84
C GLY A 19 10.80 10.30 6.29
N TYR A 20 11.55 9.56 7.11
CA TYR A 20 12.74 8.82 6.63
C TYR A 20 12.39 7.56 5.85
N ARG A 21 11.27 6.90 6.19
CA ARG A 21 10.79 5.64 5.58
C ARG A 21 11.91 4.63 5.28
N GLU A 22 12.86 4.48 6.20
CA GLU A 22 14.02 3.59 6.02
C GLU A 22 13.71 2.14 6.39
N PHE A 23 12.89 1.95 7.42
CA PHE A 23 12.59 0.64 8.00
C PHE A 23 11.42 -0.03 7.29
N LYS A 24 11.70 -0.65 6.14
CA LYS A 24 10.68 -1.37 5.35
C LYS A 24 9.95 -2.47 6.14
N TYR A 25 10.62 -3.21 7.01
CA TYR A 25 9.96 -4.26 7.80
C TYR A 25 9.09 -3.69 8.92
N LEU A 26 9.41 -2.50 9.45
CA LEU A 26 8.54 -1.80 10.38
C LEU A 26 7.26 -1.37 9.65
N THR A 27 7.38 -0.80 8.45
CA THR A 27 6.22 -0.47 7.61
C THR A 27 5.35 -1.71 7.35
N ALA A 28 5.94 -2.82 6.88
CA ALA A 28 5.21 -4.05 6.59
C ALA A 28 4.49 -4.64 7.82
N LEU A 29 5.14 -4.59 8.99
CA LEU A 29 4.56 -5.03 10.26
C LEU A 29 3.38 -4.14 10.68
N THR A 30 3.55 -2.83 10.57
CA THR A 30 2.49 -1.87 10.93
C THR A 30 1.30 -1.98 9.99
N LEU A 31 1.51 -2.18 8.68
CA LEU A 31 0.44 -2.46 7.73
C LEU A 31 -0.36 -3.73 8.07
N LEU A 32 0.32 -4.79 8.51
CA LEU A 32 -0.35 -6.00 8.98
C LEU A 32 -1.19 -5.72 10.24
N TYR A 33 -0.67 -4.90 11.16
CA TYR A 33 -1.44 -4.48 12.34
C TYR A 33 -2.66 -3.65 11.94
N CYS A 34 -2.51 -2.68 11.05
CA CYS A 34 -3.61 -1.88 10.49
C CYS A 34 -4.69 -2.78 9.89
N ARG A 35 -4.32 -3.77 9.09
CA ARG A 35 -5.25 -4.74 8.49
C ARG A 35 -6.08 -5.52 9.51
N MET A 36 -5.55 -5.73 10.71
CA MET A 36 -6.20 -6.51 11.77
C MET A 36 -7.14 -5.66 12.64
N VAL A 37 -6.87 -4.37 12.79
CA VAL A 37 -7.55 -3.51 13.78
C VAL A 37 -8.43 -2.44 13.15
N MET A 38 -8.06 -1.93 11.97
CA MET A 38 -8.76 -0.82 11.33
C MET A 38 -10.03 -1.25 10.61
N SER A 39 -10.90 -0.27 10.34
CA SER A 39 -12.04 -0.46 9.44
C SER A 39 -11.55 -0.72 8.01
N ALA A 40 -12.38 -1.36 7.19
CA ALA A 40 -12.03 -1.62 5.80
C ALA A 40 -11.83 -0.31 5.00
N GLY A 41 -12.64 0.71 5.26
CA GLY A 41 -12.51 2.02 4.60
C GLY A 41 -11.16 2.68 4.90
N ASP A 42 -10.78 2.76 6.18
CA ASP A 42 -9.49 3.36 6.56
C ASP A 42 -8.30 2.54 6.03
N PHE A 43 -8.44 1.21 6.00
CA PHE A 43 -7.41 0.35 5.44
C PHE A 43 -7.24 0.57 3.93
N TYR A 44 -8.31 0.79 3.17
CA TYR A 44 -8.21 1.09 1.73
C TYR A 44 -7.55 2.44 1.45
N SER A 45 -7.76 3.44 2.30
CA SER A 45 -7.02 4.72 2.20
C SER A 45 -5.52 4.53 2.40
N LEU A 46 -5.12 3.73 3.40
CA LEU A 46 -3.71 3.36 3.58
C LEU A 46 -3.18 2.52 2.43
N TYR A 47 -4.01 1.62 1.89
CA TYR A 47 -3.67 0.79 0.75
C TYR A 47 -3.28 1.66 -0.46
N ASP A 48 -4.07 2.69 -0.77
CA ASP A 48 -3.82 3.58 -1.92
C ASP A 48 -2.52 4.39 -1.75
N GLU A 49 -2.14 4.75 -0.52
CA GLU A 49 -0.87 5.44 -0.24
C GLU A 49 0.34 4.51 -0.45
N TYR A 50 0.28 3.30 0.10
CA TYR A 50 1.43 2.39 0.19
C TYR A 50 1.62 1.47 -1.02
N ILE A 51 0.64 1.40 -1.93
CA ILE A 51 0.81 0.66 -3.19
C ILE A 51 1.88 1.28 -4.10
N THR A 52 2.30 2.53 -3.83
CA THR A 52 3.41 3.20 -4.52
C THR A 52 4.79 2.78 -4.02
N ASP A 53 4.86 1.96 -2.95
CA ASP A 53 6.11 1.47 -2.38
C ASP A 53 6.59 0.18 -3.08
N TYR A 54 7.67 0.28 -3.83
CA TYR A 54 8.26 -0.85 -4.58
C TYR A 54 9.51 -1.44 -3.89
N ARG A 55 9.70 -1.22 -2.58
CA ARG A 55 10.86 -1.74 -1.86
C ARG A 55 10.82 -3.26 -1.75
N LYS A 56 11.96 -3.91 -2.01
CA LYS A 56 12.13 -5.36 -1.90
C LYS A 56 12.10 -5.83 -0.44
N LEU A 57 11.27 -6.83 -0.17
CA LEU A 57 11.13 -7.57 1.08
C LEU A 57 11.68 -8.99 0.91
N ARG A 58 12.33 -9.50 1.95
CA ARG A 58 12.70 -10.93 2.02
C ARG A 58 11.60 -11.67 2.77
N PHE A 59 10.80 -12.44 2.06
CA PHE A 59 9.67 -13.17 2.61
C PHE A 59 10.04 -14.62 2.89
N ARG A 60 9.64 -15.16 4.06
CA ARG A 60 9.83 -16.57 4.40
C ARG A 60 8.49 -17.28 4.39
N GLY A 61 8.28 -18.13 3.39
CA GLY A 61 7.11 -19.02 3.35
C GLY A 61 7.20 -20.11 4.41
N LYS A 62 6.06 -20.72 4.75
CA LYS A 62 5.99 -21.88 5.64
C LYS A 62 6.64 -23.12 5.01
N THR A 63 6.35 -23.33 3.73
CA THR A 63 6.91 -24.41 2.93
C THR A 63 8.04 -23.86 2.07
N PRO A 64 9.22 -24.52 2.04
CA PRO A 64 10.28 -24.11 1.12
C PRO A 64 9.82 -24.32 -0.32
N VAL A 65 10.16 -23.38 -1.20
CA VAL A 65 9.96 -23.54 -2.64
C VAL A 65 11.18 -24.23 -3.21
N ILE A 66 10.96 -25.29 -3.97
CA ILE A 66 12.06 -26.02 -4.62
C ILE A 66 12.45 -25.25 -5.88
N SER A 67 13.68 -24.75 -5.92
CA SER A 67 14.27 -24.13 -7.11
C SER A 67 15.53 -24.90 -7.47
N ASN A 68 15.61 -25.41 -8.69
CA ASN A 68 16.72 -26.23 -9.19
C ASN A 68 17.06 -27.44 -8.28
N GLY A 69 16.05 -28.07 -7.68
CA GLY A 69 16.23 -29.20 -6.76
C GLY A 69 16.71 -28.83 -5.35
N ILE A 70 16.89 -27.54 -5.05
CA ILE A 70 17.31 -27.05 -3.74
C ILE A 70 16.11 -26.42 -3.02
N PRO A 71 15.85 -26.75 -1.75
CA PRO A 71 14.80 -26.09 -0.97
C PRO A 71 15.21 -24.65 -0.64
N VAL A 72 14.47 -23.69 -1.18
CA VAL A 72 14.64 -22.26 -0.92
C VAL A 72 13.58 -21.79 0.06
N HIS A 73 14.02 -21.37 1.25
CA HIS A 73 13.13 -20.90 2.31
C HIS A 73 12.71 -19.43 2.16
N TYR A 74 13.52 -18.62 1.47
CA TYR A 74 13.31 -17.19 1.35
C TYR A 74 13.06 -16.80 -0.10
N GLN A 75 12.04 -15.99 -0.31
CA GLN A 75 11.70 -15.41 -1.62
C GLN A 75 11.80 -13.90 -1.53
N ILE A 76 12.05 -13.27 -2.67
CA ILE A 76 11.94 -11.83 -2.80
C ILE A 76 10.46 -11.53 -3.09
N LYS A 77 9.89 -10.63 -2.30
CA LYS A 77 8.57 -10.07 -2.50
C LYS A 77 8.70 -8.55 -2.51
N TYR A 78 7.74 -7.82 -3.04
CA TYR A 78 7.72 -6.35 -2.99
C TYR A 78 6.65 -5.84 -1.99
N MET A 79 6.71 -4.55 -1.66
CA MET A 79 5.80 -3.95 -0.65
C MET A 79 4.39 -3.72 -1.21
N ASP A 80 4.27 -3.33 -2.48
CA ASP A 80 3.05 -3.32 -3.27
C ASP A 80 2.39 -4.71 -3.32
N GLU A 81 3.14 -5.76 -3.64
CA GLU A 81 2.61 -7.13 -3.60
C GLU A 81 2.21 -7.55 -2.17
N TRP A 82 2.89 -7.00 -1.15
CA TRP A 82 2.57 -7.28 0.25
C TRP A 82 1.24 -6.64 0.67
N ILE A 83 0.99 -5.40 0.25
CA ILE A 83 -0.25 -4.71 0.60
C ILE A 83 -1.45 -5.27 -0.17
N ASP A 84 -1.24 -5.76 -1.40
CA ASP A 84 -2.23 -6.53 -2.16
C ASP A 84 -2.65 -7.81 -1.42
N ASP A 85 -1.69 -8.59 -0.94
CA ASP A 85 -1.99 -9.78 -0.15
C ASP A 85 -2.77 -9.45 1.12
N LEU A 86 -2.46 -8.33 1.78
CA LEU A 86 -3.20 -7.90 2.97
C LEU A 86 -4.66 -7.57 2.66
N ALA A 87 -4.95 -6.99 1.50
CA ALA A 87 -6.31 -6.66 1.08
C ALA A 87 -7.10 -7.91 0.63
N ALA A 88 -6.47 -8.80 -0.13
CA ALA A 88 -7.17 -9.91 -0.81
C ALA A 88 -7.19 -11.23 -0.01
N ALA A 89 -6.17 -11.53 0.79
CA ALA A 89 -6.03 -12.84 1.41
C ALA A 89 -6.77 -12.95 2.75
N GLU A 90 -7.49 -14.07 2.93
CA GLU A 90 -8.13 -14.44 4.21
C GLU A 90 -7.12 -14.84 5.30
N ARG A 91 -5.89 -15.19 4.89
CA ARG A 91 -4.82 -15.59 5.78
C ARG A 91 -3.49 -15.05 5.28
N VAL A 92 -2.80 -14.33 6.15
CA VAL A 92 -1.50 -13.74 5.87
C VAL A 92 -0.53 -14.13 6.98
N VAL A 93 0.64 -14.67 6.61
CA VAL A 93 1.68 -15.13 7.57
C VAL A 93 1.10 -16.06 8.65
N ASP A 94 0.28 -17.02 8.22
CA ASP A 94 -0.45 -17.96 9.09
C ASP A 94 -1.45 -17.33 10.09
N VAL A 95 -1.67 -16.02 10.04
CA VAL A 95 -2.69 -15.30 10.82
C VAL A 95 -3.95 -15.16 9.98
N LYS A 96 -5.09 -15.55 10.55
CA LYS A 96 -6.40 -15.33 9.91
C LYS A 96 -6.77 -13.86 10.04
N THR A 97 -7.01 -13.19 8.92
CA THR A 97 -7.41 -11.80 8.89
C THR A 97 -8.92 -11.67 9.11
N PRO A 98 -9.41 -10.56 9.69
CA PRO A 98 -10.84 -10.26 9.74
C PRO A 98 -11.43 -10.20 8.33
N PHE A 99 -12.67 -10.66 8.18
CA PHE A 99 -13.36 -10.61 6.89
C PHE A 99 -13.46 -9.17 6.38
N MET A 100 -13.14 -9.00 5.10
CA MET A 100 -13.23 -7.74 4.38
C MET A 100 -13.93 -8.03 3.06
N ALA A 101 -14.96 -7.25 2.73
CA ALA A 101 -15.62 -7.38 1.44
C ALA A 101 -14.72 -6.83 0.31
N ILE A 102 -15.07 -7.11 -0.94
CA ILE A 102 -14.40 -6.49 -2.08
C ILE A 102 -14.63 -4.97 -2.09
N ARG A 103 -13.65 -4.21 -2.61
CA ARG A 103 -13.68 -2.74 -2.64
C ARG A 103 -14.98 -2.18 -3.21
N SER A 104 -15.54 -2.78 -4.27
CA SER A 104 -16.78 -2.33 -4.91
C SER A 104 -17.97 -2.21 -3.95
N VAL A 105 -18.06 -3.11 -2.96
CA VAL A 105 -19.15 -3.07 -1.96
C VAL A 105 -19.05 -1.84 -1.07
N TYR A 106 -17.83 -1.39 -0.75
CA TYR A 106 -17.63 -0.19 0.07
C TYR A 106 -17.78 1.10 -0.74
N VAL A 107 -17.46 1.06 -2.04
CA VAL A 107 -17.73 2.16 -2.99
C VAL A 107 -19.24 2.36 -3.15
N GLU A 108 -20.01 1.28 -3.35
CA GLU A 108 -21.48 1.35 -3.45
C GLU A 108 -22.14 1.93 -2.19
N ARG A 109 -21.52 1.75 -1.02
CA ARG A 109 -21.96 2.33 0.26
C ARG A 109 -21.53 3.78 0.46
N GLY A 110 -20.63 4.30 -0.38
CA GLY A 110 -20.05 5.63 -0.25
C GLY A 110 -19.05 5.78 0.90
N GLU A 111 -18.49 4.67 1.41
CA GLU A 111 -17.48 4.69 2.48
C GLU A 111 -16.08 5.03 1.94
N ILE A 112 -15.83 4.71 0.67
CA ILE A 112 -14.57 4.95 -0.04
C ILE A 112 -14.83 5.35 -1.48
N THR A 113 -13.84 6.00 -2.09
CA THR A 113 -13.86 6.31 -3.52
C THR A 113 -13.35 5.15 -4.35
N GLU A 114 -13.70 5.17 -5.64
CA GLU A 114 -13.04 4.33 -6.62
C GLU A 114 -11.53 4.58 -6.61
N ARG A 115 -10.77 3.53 -6.93
CA ARG A 115 -9.33 3.63 -6.95
C ARG A 115 -8.90 4.41 -8.19
N GLU A 116 -8.15 5.48 -7.98
CA GLU A 116 -7.45 6.17 -9.06
C GLU A 116 -6.17 5.42 -9.40
N TYR A 117 -6.05 4.92 -10.63
CA TYR A 117 -4.82 4.32 -11.13
C TYR A 117 -3.94 5.45 -11.66
N GLY A 118 -2.67 5.46 -11.26
CA GLY A 118 -1.72 6.56 -11.48
C GLY A 118 -1.26 6.80 -12.92
N ALA A 119 -2.14 6.63 -13.92
CA ALA A 119 -1.89 7.02 -15.30
C ALA A 119 -2.77 8.21 -15.77
N GLU A 120 -3.78 8.64 -15.02
CA GLU A 120 -4.73 9.67 -15.47
C GLU A 120 -4.73 10.96 -14.64
N ALA A 121 -3.81 11.11 -13.68
CA ALA A 121 -3.75 12.28 -12.80
C ALA A 121 -2.66 13.32 -13.15
N SER A 122 -2.18 13.34 -14.40
CA SER A 122 -1.28 14.40 -14.88
C SER A 122 -1.31 14.57 -16.40
N ASP A 123 -2.45 14.98 -16.97
CA ASP A 123 -2.46 15.73 -18.25
C ASP A 123 -3.70 16.62 -18.40
N ASP A 124 -4.10 17.34 -17.35
CA ASP A 124 -5.06 18.44 -17.51
C ASP A 124 -4.93 19.47 -16.38
N SER A 125 -3.86 20.27 -16.40
CA SER A 125 -3.93 21.66 -15.88
C SER A 125 -2.66 22.48 -16.11
N LYS A 126 -2.80 23.41 -17.06
CA LYS A 126 -2.09 24.69 -17.23
C LYS A 126 -0.74 24.64 -17.94
N ASP A 127 -0.81 24.82 -19.26
CA ASP A 127 0.20 25.52 -20.03
C ASP A 127 -0.14 27.03 -20.00
N PRO A 128 0.56 27.90 -19.25
CA PRO A 128 0.28 29.32 -19.22
C PRO A 128 1.38 30.06 -19.99
N GLN A 129 1.58 29.79 -21.28
CA GLN A 129 2.40 30.65 -22.13
C GLN A 129 2.11 30.44 -23.64
N SER A 130 0.88 30.74 -24.07
CA SER A 130 0.72 31.26 -25.43
C SER A 130 1.11 32.74 -25.40
N GLU A 131 2.42 33.03 -25.42
CA GLU A 131 2.89 34.38 -25.74
C GLU A 131 2.51 34.65 -27.19
N GLU A 132 1.54 35.54 -27.35
CA GLU A 132 1.11 36.13 -28.61
C GLU A 132 2.33 36.77 -29.28
N TYR A 133 2.85 36.12 -30.33
CA TYR A 133 3.90 36.66 -31.19
C TYR A 133 3.36 37.91 -31.89
N VAL A 134 3.59 39.09 -31.30
CA VAL A 134 3.42 40.36 -31.98
C VAL A 134 4.62 40.55 -32.89
N SER A 135 4.39 40.44 -34.20
CA SER A 135 5.38 40.70 -35.23
C SER A 135 5.61 42.20 -35.36
N ASP A 136 6.57 42.75 -34.61
CA ASP A 136 7.12 44.08 -34.88
C ASP A 136 8.10 44.00 -36.06
N SER A 137 7.60 44.24 -37.27
CA SER A 137 8.44 44.58 -38.42
C SER A 137 7.66 45.49 -39.37
N ASP A 138 8.18 46.72 -39.41
CA ASP A 138 7.92 47.84 -40.34
C ASP A 138 8.36 47.51 -41.78
#